data_AF-A0A2Z5UNT7-F1
#
_entry.id   AF-A0A2Z5UNT7-F1
#
_cell.length_a   1.000
_cell.length_b   1.000
_cell.length_c   1.000
_cell.angle_alpha   90.00
_cell.angle_beta   90.00
_cell.angle_gamma   90.00
#
_symmetry.space_group_name_H-M   'P 1'
#
loop_
_entity.id
_entity.type
_entity.pdbx_description
1 polymer ?
#
loop_
_entity_poly.entity_id
_entity_poly.type
_entity_poly.pdbx_seq_one_letter_code
_entity_poly.pdbx_strand_id
1 'polypeptide(L)' 'MQVSMLSVAIAAGALFGVAEIANWRRNNRRDVDAVGFMPWRGIALASAGVAFLAAALALRP' A
#
# COMPACT_ATOMS: atom_id res chain seq x y z
N MET A 1 -4.78 -22.40 9.04
CA MET A 1 -5.13 -21.67 7.79
C MET A 1 -3.84 -21.45 7.02
N GLN A 2 -3.72 -21.99 5.80
CA GLN A 2 -2.51 -21.83 4.97
C GLN A 2 -2.61 -20.53 4.18
N VAL A 3 -1.80 -19.54 4.53
CA VAL A 3 -1.75 -18.25 3.82
C VAL A 3 -0.95 -18.43 2.53
N SER A 4 -1.54 -18.12 1.38
CA SER A 4 -0.86 -18.22 0.08
C SER A 4 -0.11 -16.91 -0.21
N MET A 5 1.07 -16.99 -0.84
CA MET A 5 1.84 -15.79 -1.23
C MET A 5 1.05 -14.87 -2.17
N LEU A 6 0.15 -15.44 -2.97
CA LEU A 6 -0.79 -14.70 -3.82
C LEU A 6 -1.79 -13.87 -3.00
N SER A 7 -2.31 -14.42 -1.90
CA SER A 7 -3.20 -13.68 -0.99
C SER A 7 -2.48 -12.51 -0.31
N VAL A 8 -1.18 -12.69 0.02
CA VAL A 8 -0.33 -11.62 0.57
C VAL A 8 -0.09 -10.52 -0.46
N ALA A 9 0.18 -10.89 -1.72
CA ALA A 9 0.36 -9.93 -2.81
C ALA A 9 -0.90 -9.09 -3.05
N ILE A 10 -2.08 -9.72 -3.06
CA ILE A 10 -3.37 -9.03 -3.23
C ILE A 10 -3.64 -8.08 -2.05
N ALA A 11 -3.42 -8.53 -0.82
CA ALA A 11 -3.63 -7.69 0.37
C ALA A 11 -2.67 -6.49 0.39
N ALA A 12 -1.40 -6.70 0.04
CA ALA A 12 -0.41 -5.63 -0.06
C ALA A 12 -0.77 -4.64 -1.18
N GLY A 13 -1.25 -5.12 -2.33
CA GLY A 13 -1.74 -4.27 -3.42
C GLY A 13 -2.96 -3.42 -3.02
N ALA A 14 -3.89 -3.98 -2.25
CA ALA A 14 -5.02 -3.23 -1.71
C ALA A 14 -4.55 -2.15 -0.72
N LEU A 15 -3.58 -2.46 0.14
CA LEU A 15 -3.01 -1.50 1.10
C LEU A 15 -2.29 -0.34 0.39
N PHE A 16 -1.56 -0.64 -0.69
CA PHE A 16 -0.96 0.37 -1.57
C PHE A 16 -2.03 1.33 -2.14
N GLY A 17 -3.11 0.77 -2.68
CA GLY A 17 -4.22 1.57 -3.24
C GLY A 17 -4.85 2.50 -2.19
N VAL A 18 -5.09 2.00 -0.98
CA VAL A 18 -5.62 2.82 0.12
C VAL A 18 -4.65 3.94 0.51
N ALA A 19 -3.35 3.64 0.58
CA ALA A 19 -2.34 4.63 0.92
C ALA A 19 -2.26 5.76 -0.11
N GLU A 20 -2.33 5.46 -1.41
CA GLU A 20 -2.34 6.46 -2.47
C GLU A 20 -3.64 7.27 -2.52
N ILE A 21 -4.80 6.63 -2.31
CA ILE A 21 -6.09 7.35 -2.22
C ILE A 21 -6.07 8.32 -1.03
N ALA A 22 -5.56 7.89 0.12
CA ALA A 22 -5.42 8.73 1.30
C ALA A 22 -4.44 9.89 1.08
N ASN A 23 -3.35 9.65 0.34
CA ASN A 23 -2.40 10.68 -0.06
C ASN A 23 -3.01 11.69 -1.05
N TRP A 24 -3.77 11.22 -2.04
CA TRP A 24 -4.50 12.07 -2.98
C TRP A 24 -5.54 12.94 -2.27
N ARG A 25 -6.34 12.34 -1.36
CA ARG A 25 -7.25 13.09 -0.49
C ARG A 25 -6.54 14.10 0.39
N ARG A 26 -5.29 13.83 0.80
CA ARG A 26 -4.45 14.77 1.56
C ARG A 26 -3.97 15.94 0.71
N ASN A 27 -3.52 15.69 -0.51
CA ASN A 27 -3.07 16.74 -1.41
C ASN A 27 -4.23 17.62 -1.92
N ASN A 28 -5.45 17.09 -1.97
CA ASN A 28 -6.63 17.83 -2.42
C ASN A 28 -7.43 18.47 -1.27
N ARG A 29 -6.83 18.65 -0.08
CA ARG A 29 -7.49 19.34 1.04
C ARG A 29 -7.56 20.84 0.78
N ARG A 30 -8.72 21.43 1.06
CA ARG A 30 -8.93 22.88 1.09
C ARG A 30 -8.39 23.54 2.36
N ASP A 31 -8.30 22.77 3.44
CA ASP A 31 -7.78 23.19 4.75
C ASP A 31 -6.38 22.62 4.95
N VAL A 32 -5.38 23.52 4.94
CA VAL A 32 -3.96 23.20 5.00
C VAL A 32 -3.45 22.98 6.42
N ASP A 33 -4.22 23.38 7.43
CA ASP A 33 -3.78 23.40 8.83
C ASP A 33 -4.02 22.06 9.56
N ALA A 34 -4.81 21.17 8.98
CA ALA A 34 -5.04 19.81 9.49
C ALA A 34 -3.90 18.82 9.11
N VAL A 35 -2.65 19.12 9.45
CA VAL A 35 -1.48 18.29 9.10
C VAL A 35 -1.23 17.15 10.09
N GLY A 36 -2.01 16.07 9.97
CA GLY A 36 -1.65 14.77 10.56
C GLY A 36 -0.37 14.20 9.90
N PHE A 37 0.66 13.91 10.69
CA PHE A 37 1.96 13.42 10.22
C PHE A 37 1.93 11.92 9.89
N MET A 38 1.08 11.51 8.93
CA MET A 38 1.02 10.12 8.47
C MET A 38 1.92 9.95 7.23
N PRO A 39 2.90 9.03 7.23
CA PRO A 39 3.83 8.82 6.12
C PRO A 39 3.20 7.97 5.02
N TRP A 40 2.12 8.46 4.40
CA TRP A 40 1.34 7.72 3.38
C TRP A 40 2.21 7.20 2.23
N ARG A 41 3.18 8.02 1.77
CA ARG A 41 4.13 7.60 0.74
C ARG A 41 5.04 6.45 1.19
N GLY A 42 5.42 6.41 2.47
CA GLY A 42 6.20 5.31 3.04
C GLY A 42 5.40 4.02 3.10
N ILE A 43 4.13 4.09 3.49
CA ILE A 43 3.19 2.95 3.49
C ILE A 43 2.98 2.43 2.06
N ALA A 44 2.79 3.34 1.10
CA ALA A 44 2.66 2.97 -0.31
C ALA A 44 3.92 2.25 -0.80
N LEU A 45 5.11 2.80 -0.57
CA LEU A 45 6.37 2.19 -1.01
C LEU A 45 6.60 0.79 -0.40
N ALA A 46 6.35 0.65 0.90
CA ALA A 46 6.45 -0.63 1.60
C ALA A 46 5.43 -1.64 1.07
N SER A 47 4.18 -1.21 0.85
CA SER A 47 3.10 -2.08 0.34
C SER A 47 3.38 -2.54 -1.08
N ALA A 48 3.88 -1.65 -1.95
CA ALA A 48 4.31 -2.00 -3.30
C ALA A 48 5.47 -3.01 -3.26
N GLY A 49 6.49 -2.78 -2.41
CA GLY A 49 7.60 -3.70 -2.24
C GLY A 49 7.15 -5.11 -1.82
N VAL A 50 6.27 -5.20 -0.83
CA VAL A 50 5.69 -6.48 -0.36
C VAL A 50 4.85 -7.12 -1.47
N ALA A 51 4.04 -6.35 -2.20
CA ALA A 51 3.23 -6.87 -3.29
C ALA A 51 4.09 -7.48 -4.40
N PHE A 52 5.17 -6.79 -4.82
CA PHE A 52 6.08 -7.30 -5.83
C PHE A 52 6.87 -8.53 -5.36
N LEU A 53 7.38 -8.53 -4.12
CA LEU A 53 8.09 -9.68 -3.54
C LEU A 53 7.18 -10.89 -3.41
N ALA A 54 5.97 -10.71 -2.87
CA ALA A 54 5.01 -11.78 -2.69
C ALA A 54 4.54 -12.35 -4.03
N ALA A 55 4.30 -11.49 -5.03
CA ALA A 55 3.99 -11.93 -6.38
C ALA A 55 5.16 -12.71 -7.00
N ALA A 56 6.40 -12.19 -6.91
CA ALA A 56 7.58 -12.87 -7.45
C ALA A 56 7.81 -14.26 -6.82
N LEU A 57 7.56 -14.40 -5.51
CA LEU A 57 7.64 -15.69 -4.81
C LEU A 57 6.48 -16.61 -5.14
N ALA A 58 5.29 -16.08 -5.40
CA ALA A 58 4.12 -16.87 -5.79
C ALA A 58 4.20 -17.37 -7.24
N LEU A 59 4.83 -16.60 -8.13
CA LEU A 59 5.05 -16.93 -9.54
C LEU A 59 6.33 -17.75 -9.77
N ARG A 60 7.09 -18.04 -8.72
CA ARG A 60 8.28 -18.88 -8.80
C ARG A 60 7.85 -20.34 -9.04
N PRO A 61 8.30 -20.99 -10.14
CA PRO A 61 8.00 -22.39 -10.41
C PRO A 61 8.67 -23.34 -9.42
#